data_AF-A0A5D2PKH4-F1
#
_entry.id   AF-A0A5D2PKH4-F1
#
_cell.length_a   1.000
_cell.length_b   1.000
_cell.length_c   1.000
_cell.angle_alpha   90.00
_cell.angle_beta   90.00
_cell.angle_gamma   90.00
#
_symmetry.space_group_name_H-M   'P 1'
#
loop_
_entity.id
_entity.type
_entity.pdbx_description
1 polymer ?
#
loop_
_entity_poly.entity_id
_entity_poly.type
_entity_poly.pdbx_seq_one_letter_code
_entity_poly.pdbx_strand_id
1 'polypeptide(L)'
;MFGIKVELTFYPRRTTILHPRRKVNMPKKGRKSMETRMKAIKREMREISKEQESIKEGDSQVGAKLQAINDECQQLRRETDQIIQKAANSEIRLALMFQILEAREEGDFAKAHQLTALLREVVAMDELIAQIES
;
A
#
# COMPACT_ATOMS: atom_id res chain seq x y z
N MET A 1 -10.51 -7.22 37.51
CA MET A 1 -11.04 -5.85 37.33
C MET A 1 -10.32 -5.31 36.11
N PHE A 2 -10.93 -4.98 34.98
CA PHE A 2 -12.06 -4.07 34.75
C PHE A 2 -12.89 -4.55 33.56
N GLY A 3 -14.21 -4.72 33.77
CA GLY A 3 -15.16 -5.02 32.70
C GLY A 3 -15.72 -3.71 32.15
N ILE A 4 -15.57 -3.49 30.84
CA ILE A 4 -16.19 -2.38 30.12
C ILE A 4 -17.68 -2.72 29.96
N LYS A 5 -18.54 -1.94 30.60
CA LYS A 5 -19.99 -1.95 30.38
C LYS A 5 -20.26 -1.44 28.96
N VAL A 6 -20.66 -2.33 28.06
CA VAL A 6 -21.24 -1.93 26.78
C VAL A 6 -22.73 -1.74 27.04
N GLU A 7 -23.18 -0.49 27.12
CA GLU A 7 -24.60 -0.17 27.07
C GLU A 7 -25.16 -0.67 25.73
N LEU A 8 -25.95 -1.73 25.80
CA LEU A 8 -26.85 -2.12 24.72
C LEU A 8 -27.89 -1.00 24.60
N THR A 9 -27.64 -0.04 23.70
CA THR A 9 -28.69 0.87 23.24
C THR A 9 -29.79 0.01 22.63
N PHE A 10 -30.87 -0.12 23.38
CA PHE A 10 -32.08 -0.82 22.99
C PHE A 10 -32.70 -0.06 21.81
N TYR A 11 -32.32 -0.42 20.58
CA TYR A 11 -33.03 0.00 19.39
C TYR A 11 -34.40 -0.69 19.41
N PRO A 12 -35.53 0.06 19.49
CA PRO A 12 -36.83 -0.57 19.49
C PRO A 12 -37.03 -1.27 18.14
N ARG A 13 -37.25 -2.59 18.17
CA ARG A 13 -37.82 -3.32 17.04
C ARG A 13 -39.08 -2.56 16.62
N ARG A 14 -39.05 -1.97 15.43
CA ARG A 14 -40.22 -1.34 14.81
C ARG A 14 -41.25 -2.45 14.57
N THR A 15 -42.13 -2.70 15.55
CA THR A 15 -43.36 -3.46 15.34
C THR A 15 -44.23 -2.60 14.44
N THR A 16 -44.20 -2.87 13.15
CA THR A 16 -45.21 -2.37 12.24
C THR A 16 -46.55 -2.91 12.74
N ILE A 17 -47.37 -2.02 13.31
CA ILE A 17 -48.78 -2.29 13.56
C ILE A 17 -49.35 -2.68 12.19
N LEU A 18 -49.62 -3.97 11.99
CA LEU A 18 -50.30 -4.49 10.80
C LEU A 18 -51.71 -3.91 10.82
N HIS A 19 -51.89 -2.78 10.15
CA HIS A 19 -53.22 -2.26 9.88
C HIS A 19 -53.96 -3.35 9.08
N PRO A 20 -55.24 -3.65 9.39
CA PRO A 20 -56.00 -4.60 8.59
C PRO A 20 -55.94 -4.14 7.14
N ARG A 21 -55.30 -4.95 6.28
CA ARG A 21 -55.18 -4.68 4.85
C ARG A 21 -56.59 -4.48 4.32
N ARG A 22 -56.99 -3.23 4.04
CA ARG A 22 -58.19 -2.96 3.25
C ARG A 22 -58.05 -3.82 1.98
N LYS A 23 -59.00 -4.73 1.74
CA LYS A 23 -59.09 -5.45 0.47
C LYS A 23 -59.45 -4.42 -0.60
N VAL A 24 -58.43 -3.78 -1.15
CA VAL A 24 -58.59 -3.00 -2.37
C VAL A 24 -58.91 -4.01 -3.46
N ASN A 25 -60.18 -4.06 -3.88
CA ASN A 25 -60.60 -4.86 -5.04
C ASN A 25 -60.02 -4.23 -6.30
N MET A 26 -58.73 -4.48 -6.54
CA MET A 26 -58.07 -4.11 -7.77
C MET A 26 -58.66 -4.94 -8.91
N PRO A 27 -59.07 -4.31 -10.03
CA PRO A 27 -59.55 -5.06 -11.19
C PRO A 27 -58.49 -6.07 -11.63
N LYS A 28 -58.91 -7.27 -12.06
CA LYS A 28 -58.02 -8.38 -12.45
C LYS A 28 -56.90 -7.94 -13.43
N LYS A 29 -57.20 -6.96 -14.29
CA LYS A 29 -56.24 -6.35 -15.24
C LYS A 29 -55.12 -5.56 -14.55
N GLY A 30 -55.44 -4.78 -13.50
CA GLY A 30 -54.45 -4.05 -12.70
C GLY A 30 -53.54 -4.96 -11.88
N ARG A 31 -54.09 -6.06 -11.34
CA ARG A 31 -53.29 -7.08 -10.63
C ARG A 31 -52.28 -7.78 -11.55
N LYS A 32 -52.71 -8.15 -12.76
CA LYS A 32 -51.83 -8.76 -13.78
C LYS A 32 -50.74 -7.79 -14.23
N SER A 33 -51.06 -6.53 -14.49
CA SER A 33 -50.09 -5.50 -14.86
C SER A 33 -49.01 -5.30 -13.78
N MET A 34 -49.42 -5.21 -12.51
CA MET A 34 -48.50 -5.10 -11.38
C MET A 34 -47.60 -6.34 -11.24
N GLU A 35 -48.14 -7.54 -11.45
CA GLU A 35 -47.35 -8.77 -11.40
C GLU A 35 -46.29 -8.83 -12.51
N THR A 36 -46.62 -8.39 -13.73
CA THR A 36 -45.66 -8.28 -14.83
C THR A 36 -44.55 -7.29 -14.52
N ARG A 37 -44.89 -6.10 -14.01
CA ARG A 37 -43.89 -5.09 -13.59
C ARG A 37 -42.98 -5.62 -12.48
N MET A 38 -43.54 -6.31 -11.49
CA MET A 38 -42.75 -6.93 -10.42
C MET A 38 -41.81 -8.01 -10.95
N LYS A 39 -42.22 -8.79 -11.95
CA LYS A 39 -41.33 -9.77 -12.61
C LYS A 39 -40.21 -9.10 -13.39
N ALA A 40 -40.48 -8.00 -14.08
CA ALA A 40 -39.46 -7.20 -14.78
C ALA A 40 -38.43 -6.64 -13.80
N ILE A 41 -38.88 -5.97 -12.73
CA ILE A 41 -38.00 -5.43 -11.69
C ILE A 41 -37.13 -6.53 -11.07
N LYS A 42 -37.69 -7.70 -10.75
CA LYS A 42 -36.92 -8.83 -10.22
C LYS A 42 -35.86 -9.34 -11.18
N ARG A 43 -36.09 -9.25 -12.50
CA ARG A 43 -35.11 -9.63 -13.51
C ARG A 43 -33.97 -8.62 -13.55
N GLU A 44 -34.30 -7.33 -13.68
CA GLU A 44 -33.33 -6.24 -13.67
C GLU A 44 -32.46 -6.26 -12.40
N MET A 45 -33.08 -6.46 -11.23
CA MET A 45 -32.33 -6.59 -9.97
C MET A 45 -31.33 -7.75 -9.98
N ARG A 46 -31.65 -8.86 -10.63
CA ARG A 46 -30.72 -10.01 -10.75
C ARG A 46 -29.58 -9.70 -11.71
N GLU A 47 -29.85 -8.99 -12.80
CA GLU A 47 -28.84 -8.55 -13.76
C GLU A 47 -27.87 -7.57 -13.09
N ILE A 48 -28.40 -6.54 -12.42
CA ILE A 48 -27.61 -5.59 -11.62
C ILE A 48 -26.78 -6.33 -10.56
N SER A 49 -27.35 -7.32 -9.87
CA SER A 49 -26.61 -8.06 -8.84
C SER A 49 -25.40 -8.80 -9.41
N LYS A 50 -25.52 -9.37 -10.62
CA LYS A 50 -24.41 -10.06 -11.30
C LYS A 50 -23.35 -9.07 -11.77
N GLU A 51 -23.76 -7.93 -12.32
CA GLU A 51 -22.83 -6.87 -12.73
C GLU A 51 -22.04 -6.35 -11.51
N GLN A 52 -22.71 -6.13 -10.39
CA GLN A 52 -22.07 -5.69 -9.14
C GLN A 52 -21.08 -6.73 -8.59
N GLU A 53 -21.35 -8.02 -8.76
CA GLU A 53 -20.41 -9.08 -8.39
C GLU A 53 -19.16 -9.04 -9.27
N SER A 54 -19.33 -8.91 -10.59
CA SER A 54 -18.21 -8.77 -11.53
C SER A 54 -17.38 -7.50 -11.27
N ILE A 55 -18.01 -6.38 -10.93
CA ILE A 55 -17.30 -5.14 -10.57
C ILE A 55 -16.46 -5.37 -9.31
N LYS A 56 -17.01 -5.98 -8.27
CA LYS A 56 -16.26 -6.27 -7.04
C LYS A 56 -15.06 -7.17 -7.27
N GLU A 57 -15.20 -8.18 -8.12
CA GLU A 57 -14.10 -9.06 -8.51
C GLU A 57 -13.01 -8.28 -9.26
N GLY A 58 -13.42 -7.43 -10.21
CA GLY A 58 -12.52 -6.52 -10.92
C GLY A 58 -11.77 -5.57 -9.99
N ASP A 59 -12.47 -4.92 -9.08
CA ASP A 59 -11.89 -4.01 -8.07
C ASP A 59 -10.89 -4.75 -7.17
N SER A 60 -11.22 -5.97 -6.74
CA SER A 60 -10.32 -6.81 -5.94
C SER A 60 -9.05 -7.16 -6.72
N GLN A 61 -9.18 -7.49 -8.02
CA GLN A 61 -8.03 -7.82 -8.86
C GLN A 61 -7.14 -6.59 -9.09
N VAL A 62 -7.72 -5.43 -9.35
CA VAL A 62 -6.99 -4.17 -9.51
C VAL A 62 -6.29 -3.81 -8.20
N GLY A 63 -6.97 -3.95 -7.06
CA GLY A 63 -6.38 -3.73 -5.74
C GLY A 63 -5.16 -4.62 -5.47
N ALA A 64 -5.26 -5.91 -5.78
CA ALA A 64 -4.14 -6.84 -5.62
C ALA A 64 -2.94 -6.46 -6.51
N LYS A 65 -3.18 -6.06 -7.77
CA LYS A 65 -2.12 -5.61 -8.68
C LYS A 65 -1.46 -4.32 -8.20
N LEU A 66 -2.26 -3.36 -7.72
CA LEU A 66 -1.73 -2.10 -7.16
C LEU A 66 -0.88 -2.35 -5.92
N GLN A 67 -1.28 -3.28 -5.05
CA GLN A 67 -0.48 -3.64 -3.89
C GLN A 67 0.87 -4.24 -4.31
N ALA A 68 0.87 -5.18 -5.28
CA ALA A 68 2.11 -5.75 -5.78
C ALA A 68 3.06 -4.69 -6.39
N ILE A 69 2.52 -3.74 -7.18
CA ILE A 69 3.29 -2.62 -7.73
C ILE A 69 3.86 -1.75 -6.60
N ASN A 70 3.06 -1.47 -5.57
CA ASN A 70 3.51 -0.66 -4.44
C ASN A 70 4.65 -1.36 -3.68
N ASP A 71 4.54 -2.66 -3.45
CA ASP A 71 5.57 -3.44 -2.77
C ASP A 71 6.88 -3.46 -3.59
N GLU A 72 6.78 -3.63 -4.91
CA GLU A 72 7.92 -3.54 -5.83
C GLU A 72 8.55 -2.14 -5.82
N CYS A 73 7.74 -1.08 -5.85
CA CYS A 73 8.21 0.30 -5.78
C CYS A 73 8.93 0.60 -4.45
N GLN A 74 8.47 0.05 -3.33
CA GLN A 74 9.16 0.17 -2.04
C GLN A 74 10.50 -0.55 -2.06
N GLN A 75 10.56 -1.74 -2.67
CA GLN A 75 11.80 -2.47 -2.82
C GLN A 75 12.82 -1.72 -3.70
N LEU A 76 12.39 -1.24 -4.87
CA LEU A 76 13.23 -0.45 -5.78
C LEU A 76 13.77 0.81 -5.11
N ARG A 77 12.95 1.48 -4.27
CA ARG A 77 13.41 2.65 -3.51
C ARG A 77 14.54 2.28 -2.54
N ARG A 78 14.39 1.20 -1.77
CA ARG A 78 15.44 0.73 -0.86
C ARG A 78 16.73 0.39 -1.59
N GLU A 79 16.63 -0.33 -2.70
CA GLU A 79 17.80 -0.68 -3.52
C GLU A 79 18.47 0.55 -4.13
N THR A 80 17.68 1.52 -4.60
CA THR A 80 18.21 2.78 -5.12
C THR A 80 18.94 3.59 -4.04
N ASP A 81 18.37 3.68 -2.85
CA ASP A 81 19.00 4.38 -1.72
C ASP A 81 20.35 3.74 -1.35
N GLN A 82 20.43 2.41 -1.35
CA GLN A 82 21.68 1.67 -1.15
C GLN A 82 22.70 1.93 -2.26
N ILE A 83 22.27 1.98 -3.52
CA ILE A 83 23.16 2.30 -4.65
C ILE A 83 23.71 3.72 -4.51
N ILE A 84 22.86 4.70 -4.17
CA ILE A 84 23.28 6.09 -3.96
C ILE A 84 24.32 6.17 -2.84
N GLN A 85 24.09 5.50 -1.72
CA GLN A 85 25.03 5.48 -0.61
C GLN A 85 26.38 4.86 -1.01
N LYS A 86 26.36 3.72 -1.71
CA LYS A 86 27.58 3.06 -2.22
C LYS A 86 28.32 3.93 -3.25
N ALA A 87 27.59 4.65 -4.10
CA ALA A 87 28.16 5.59 -5.06
C ALA A 87 28.86 6.75 -4.35
N ALA A 88 28.19 7.40 -3.38
CA ALA A 88 28.77 8.49 -2.59
C ALA A 88 30.04 8.05 -1.84
N ASN A 89 30.04 6.88 -1.22
CA ASN A 89 31.24 6.36 -0.55
C ASN A 89 32.37 6.06 -1.54
N SER A 90 32.05 5.58 -2.74
CA SER A 90 33.04 5.38 -3.79
C SER A 90 33.64 6.71 -4.28
N GLU A 91 32.83 7.75 -4.43
CA GLU A 91 33.31 9.11 -4.75
C GLU A 91 34.24 9.65 -3.66
N ILE A 92 33.88 9.50 -2.39
CA ILE A 92 34.73 9.91 -1.26
C ILE A 92 36.08 9.17 -1.31
N ARG A 93 36.08 7.85 -1.53
CA ARG A 93 37.31 7.05 -1.63
C ARG A 93 38.18 7.53 -2.79
N LEU A 94 37.60 7.77 -3.96
CA LEU A 94 38.33 8.30 -5.12
C LEU A 94 38.92 9.67 -4.83
N ALA A 95 38.15 10.59 -4.24
CA ALA A 95 38.62 11.92 -3.88
C ALA A 95 39.82 11.85 -2.92
N LEU A 96 39.75 11.01 -1.88
CA LEU A 96 40.87 10.78 -0.96
C LEU A 96 42.08 10.20 -1.69
N MET A 97 41.89 9.23 -2.58
CA MET A 97 42.98 8.66 -3.38
C MET A 97 43.67 9.72 -4.23
N PHE A 98 42.92 10.61 -4.89
CA PHE A 98 43.50 11.73 -5.65
C PHE A 98 44.27 12.70 -4.76
N GLN A 99 43.70 13.10 -3.62
CA GLN A 99 44.38 14.01 -2.68
C GLN A 99 45.66 13.41 -2.09
N ILE A 100 45.72 12.08 -1.90
CA ILE A 100 46.94 11.39 -1.48
C ILE A 100 48.01 11.48 -2.57
N LEU A 101 47.65 11.29 -3.84
CA LEU A 101 48.59 11.40 -4.95
C LEU A 101 49.12 12.83 -5.08
N GLU A 102 48.24 13.83 -5.00
CA GLU A 102 48.60 15.25 -5.01
C GLU A 102 49.56 15.60 -3.85
N ALA A 103 49.23 15.21 -2.61
CA ALA A 103 50.10 15.46 -1.46
C ALA A 103 51.48 14.80 -1.61
N ARG A 104 51.56 13.62 -2.25
CA ARG A 104 52.84 12.96 -2.53
C ARG A 104 53.62 13.68 -3.62
N GLU A 105 52.95 14.18 -4.66
CA GLU A 105 53.56 14.98 -5.72
C GLU A 105 54.14 16.30 -5.17
N GLU A 106 53.43 16.94 -4.25
CA GLU A 106 53.87 18.15 -3.53
C GLU A 106 54.97 17.90 -2.49
N GLY A 107 55.28 16.63 -2.18
CA GLY A 107 56.25 16.25 -1.15
C GLY A 107 55.73 16.35 0.29
N ASP A 108 54.43 16.58 0.48
CA ASP A 108 53.78 16.60 1.80
C ASP A 108 53.40 15.18 2.24
N PHE A 109 54.41 14.44 2.69
CA PHE A 109 54.23 13.07 3.20
C PHE A 109 53.41 13.00 4.49
N ALA A 110 53.38 14.08 5.28
CA ALA A 110 52.59 14.13 6.51
C ALA A 110 51.09 14.14 6.18
N LYS A 111 50.66 15.02 5.28
CA LYS A 111 49.29 15.06 4.76
C LYS A 111 48.93 13.78 4.04
N ALA A 112 49.81 13.24 3.20
CA ALA A 112 49.57 11.97 2.51
C ALA A 112 49.35 10.81 3.50
N HIS A 113 50.09 10.78 4.61
CA HIS A 113 49.92 9.77 5.67
C HIS A 113 48.56 9.91 6.37
N GLN A 114 48.17 11.14 6.73
CA GLN A 114 46.87 11.41 7.36
C GLN A 114 45.70 11.01 6.46
N LEU A 115 45.73 11.40 5.18
CA LEU A 115 44.71 11.02 4.22
C LEU A 115 44.66 9.51 3.98
N THR A 116 45.81 8.82 4.02
CA THR A 116 45.86 7.36 3.92
C THR A 116 45.21 6.70 5.13
N ALA A 117 45.42 7.22 6.34
CA ALA A 117 44.75 6.73 7.54
C ALA A 117 43.22 6.92 7.44
N LEU A 118 42.77 8.10 7.01
CA LEU A 118 41.35 8.38 6.80
C LEU A 118 40.72 7.46 5.74
N LEU A 119 41.41 7.21 4.62
CA LEU A 119 40.93 6.29 3.59
C LEU A 119 40.74 4.87 4.15
N ARG A 120 41.63 4.40 5.04
CA ARG A 120 41.48 3.09 5.70
C ARG A 120 40.24 3.04 6.60
N GLU A 121 39.96 4.11 7.33
CA GLU A 121 38.76 4.20 8.17
C GLU A 121 37.49 4.14 7.31
N VAL A 122 37.43 4.91 6.22
CA VAL A 122 36.28 4.89 5.29
C VAL A 122 36.04 3.48 4.72
N VAL A 123 37.11 2.80 4.29
CA VAL A 123 37.00 1.42 3.76
C VAL A 123 36.53 0.44 4.84
N ALA A 124 37.03 0.56 6.06
CA ALA A 124 36.60 -0.30 7.17
C ALA A 124 35.12 -0.07 7.54
N MET A 125 34.63 1.17 7.46
CA MET A 125 33.21 1.47 7.68
C MET A 125 32.32 0.87 6.58
N ASP A 126 32.75 0.94 5.31
CA ASP A 126 32.03 0.31 4.20
C ASP A 126 31.89 -1.20 4.39
N GLU A 127 32.96 -1.88 4.83
CA GLU A 127 32.96 -3.31 5.10
C GLU A 127 32.02 -3.69 6.26
N LEU A 128 31.97 -2.87 7.31
CA LEU A 128 31.06 -3.08 8.44
C LEU A 128 29.60 -2.90 8.03
N ILE A 129 29.29 -1.86 7.25
CA ILE A 129 27.93 -1.62 6.73
C ILE A 129 27.50 -2.80 5.85
N ALA A 130 28.37 -3.30 4.98
CA ALA A 130 28.09 -4.46 4.14
C ALA A 130 27.80 -5.74 4.96
N GLN A 131 28.37 -5.90 6.16
CA GLN A 131 28.09 -7.03 7.06
C GLN A 131 26.76 -6.91 7.80
N ILE A 132 26.31 -5.68 8.09
CA ILE A 132 25.04 -5.42 8.79
C ILE A 132 23.84 -5.60 7.84
N GLU A 133 24.03 -5.28 6.56
CA GLU A 133 22.99 -5.37 5.53
C GLU A 133 22.89 -6.75 4.85
N SER A 134 23.79 -7.69 5.17
CA SER A 134 23.80 -9.08 4.68
C SER A 134 22.96 -10.03 5.54
#